data_AF-A0A852K6B3-F1
#
_entry.id   AF-A0A852K6B3-F1
#
_cell.length_a   1.000
_cell.length_b   1.000
_cell.length_c   1.000
_cell.angle_alpha   90.00
_cell.angle_beta   90.00
_cell.angle_gamma   90.00
#
_symmetry.space_group_name_H-M   'P 1'
#
loop_
_entity.id
_entity.type
_entity.pdbx_description
1 polymer ?
#
loop_
_entity_poly.entity_id
_entity_poly.type
_entity_poly.pdbx_seq_one_letter_code
_entity_poly.pdbx_strand_id
1 'polypeptide(L)' 'SRSQGHGFITPENGTEDIFVHVSDIEGEYVPVEGDEVTYKVCPIPPKNQKFQAVEVVLTNLAPHTKHETWSGQIIGS' A
#
# COMPACT_ATOMS: atom_id res chain seq x y z
N SER A 1 6.91 4.28 9.11
CA SER A 1 8.36 3.99 9.25
C SER A 1 8.72 2.86 8.31
N ARG A 2 9.66 3.06 7.36
CA ARG A 2 10.15 2.00 6.43
C ARG A 2 10.68 0.74 7.14
N SER A 3 10.90 0.80 8.46
CA SER A 3 11.49 -0.27 9.29
C SER A 3 10.71 -1.58 9.32
N GLN A 4 9.41 -1.55 9.03
CA GLN A 4 8.53 -2.72 9.22
C GLN A 4 8.24 -3.49 7.92
N GLY A 5 8.40 -2.87 6.73
CA GLY A 5 8.16 -3.54 5.44
C GLY A 5 6.72 -3.99 5.21
N HIS A 6 5.78 -3.55 6.04
CA HIS A 6 4.36 -3.85 5.92
C HIS A 6 3.53 -2.62 6.28
N GLY A 7 2.29 -2.62 5.83
CA GLY A 7 1.30 -1.59 6.10
C GLY A 7 -0.10 -2.16 6.04
N PHE A 8 -1.07 -1.25 6.02
CA PHE A 8 -2.48 -1.57 5.92
C PHE A 8 -3.14 -0.65 4.90
N ILE A 9 -4.08 -1.20 4.14
CA ILE A 9 -4.93 -0.45 3.23
C ILE A 9 -6.33 -0.42 3.83
N THR A 10 -6.85 0.77 4.09
CA THR A 10 -8.22 0.98 4.53
C THR A 10 -9.11 1.15 3.30
N PRO A 11 -10.02 0.22 2.99
CA PRO A 11 -10.86 0.32 1.82
C PRO A 11 -11.93 1.41 2.00
N GLU A 12 -12.25 2.15 0.93
CA GLU A 12 -13.28 3.20 0.97
C GLU A 12 -14.67 2.68 1.38
N ASN A 13 -14.91 1.38 1.16
CA ASN A 13 -16.13 0.69 1.59
C ASN A 13 -16.29 0.58 3.12
N GLY A 14 -15.30 1.03 3.90
CA GLY A 14 -15.32 0.99 5.37
C GLY A 14 -15.19 -0.41 5.95
N THR A 15 -14.65 -1.35 5.18
CA THR A 15 -14.36 -2.71 5.64
C THR A 15 -13.10 -2.73 6.50
N GLU A 16 -12.80 -3.90 7.08
CA GLU A 16 -11.57 -4.10 7.85
C GLU A 16 -10.32 -3.78 7.02
N ASP A 17 -9.29 -3.29 7.71
CA ASP A 17 -8.00 -2.98 7.13
C ASP A 17 -7.35 -4.23 6.54
N ILE A 18 -6.83 -4.10 5.33
CA ILE A 18 -6.23 -5.20 4.58
C ILE A 18 -4.72 -5.10 4.72
N PHE A 19 -4.11 -6.19 5.17
CA PHE A 19 -2.67 -6.26 5.33
C PHE A 19 -1.98 -6.17 3.97
N VAL A 20 -0.96 -5.33 3.85
CA VAL A 20 -0.11 -5.24 2.65
C VAL A 20 1.34 -5.40 3.04
N HIS A 21 2.08 -6.18 2.27
CA HIS A 21 3.53 -6.27 2.40
C HIS A 21 4.21 -5.40 1.34
N VAL A 22 5.37 -4.82 1.66
CA VAL A 22 6.09 -3.95 0.73
C VAL A 22 6.46 -4.65 -0.59
N SER A 23 6.69 -5.96 -0.54
CA SER A 23 7.00 -6.77 -1.72
C SER A 23 5.82 -6.97 -2.67
N ASP A 24 4.59 -6.71 -2.22
CA ASP A 24 3.39 -6.77 -3.07
C ASP A 24 3.05 -5.40 -3.68
N ILE A 25 3.81 -4.35 -3.34
CA ILE A 25 3.63 -3.01 -3.87
C ILE A 25 4.45 -2.86 -5.14
N GLU A 26 3.73 -2.64 -6.23
CA GLU A 26 4.25 -2.36 -7.55
C GLU A 26 4.45 -0.85 -7.75
N GLY A 27 5.49 -0.51 -8.51
CA GLY A 27 5.83 0.87 -8.85
C GLY A 27 7.03 1.41 -8.08
N GLU A 28 7.38 2.66 -8.36
CA GLU A 28 8.60 3.28 -7.84
C GLU A 28 8.38 4.04 -6.54
N TYR A 29 7.14 4.35 -6.18
CA TYR A 29 6.76 5.19 -5.05
C TYR A 29 6.47 4.37 -3.79
N VAL A 30 6.87 4.91 -2.65
CA VAL A 30 6.47 4.42 -1.32
C VAL A 30 5.08 4.97 -1.01
N PRO A 31 4.07 4.12 -0.78
CA PRO A 31 2.76 4.59 -0.36
C PRO A 31 2.83 5.34 0.96
N VAL A 32 2.12 6.45 1.02
CA VAL A 32 1.92 7.26 2.21
C VAL A 32 0.43 7.36 2.54
N GLU A 33 0.12 7.85 3.74
CA GLU A 33 -1.27 8.06 4.13
C GLU A 33 -1.94 9.09 3.19
N GLY A 34 -3.10 8.72 2.66
CA GLY A 34 -3.85 9.52 1.70
C GLY A 34 -3.62 9.15 0.23
N ASP A 35 -2.68 8.24 -0.07
CA ASP A 35 -2.53 7.71 -1.42
C ASP A 35 -3.70 6.81 -1.80
N GLU A 36 -4.16 6.96 -3.04
CA GLU A 36 -5.11 6.03 -3.62
C GLU A 36 -4.34 4.92 -4.31
N VAL A 37 -4.67 3.69 -3.93
CA VAL A 37 -4.04 2.48 -4.44
C VAL A 37 -5.11 1.53 -4.95
N THR A 38 -4.81 0.84 -6.04
CA THR A 38 -5.57 -0.32 -6.50
C THR A 38 -4.85 -1.58 -6.05
N TYR A 39 -5.59 -2.57 -5.58
CA TYR A 39 -5.03 -3.83 -5.10
C TYR A 39 -6.02 -4.97 -5.36
N LYS A 40 -5.50 -6.19 -5.32
CA LYS A 40 -6.32 -7.41 -5.28
C LYS A 40 -6.26 -8.01 -3.89
N VAL A 41 -7.35 -8.65 -3.46
CA VAL A 41 -7.40 -9.35 -2.18
C VAL A 41 -7.21 -10.84 -2.38
N CYS A 42 -6.24 -11.41 -1.66
CA CYS A 42 -6.00 -12.83 -1.62
C CYS A 42 -6.17 -13.34 -0.18
N PRO A 43 -6.98 -14.38 0.06
CA PRO A 43 -7.10 -14.99 1.38
C PRO A 43 -5.77 -15.67 1.75
N ILE A 44 -5.33 -15.50 2.99
CA ILE A 44 -4.07 -16.08 3.48
C ILE A 44 -4.30 -17.54 3.92
N PRO A 45 -3.75 -18.54 3.21
CA PRO A 45 -3.87 -19.95 3.60
C PRO A 45 -3.05 -20.27 4.87
N PRO A 46 -3.35 -21.36 5.60
CA PRO A 46 -4.38 -22.36 5.36
C PRO A 46 -5.75 -22.01 5.97
N LYS A 47 -5.81 -20.96 6.80
CA LYS A 47 -7.03 -20.61 7.54
C LYS A 47 -8.00 -19.73 6.74
N ASN A 48 -7.54 -19.01 5.73
CA ASN A 48 -8.34 -18.10 4.89
C ASN A 48 -9.20 -17.11 5.69
N GLN A 49 -8.75 -16.72 6.89
CA GLN A 49 -9.47 -15.81 7.79
C GLN A 49 -9.08 -14.34 7.58
N LYS A 50 -7.90 -14.10 7.04
CA LYS A 50 -7.37 -12.76 6.76
C LYS A 50 -7.10 -12.62 5.28
N PHE A 51 -7.24 -11.41 4.79
CA PHE A 51 -6.91 -11.04 3.43
C PHE A 51 -5.60 -10.27 3.42
N GLN A 52 -4.80 -10.54 2.39
CA GLN A 52 -3.61 -9.77 2.05
C GLN A 52 -3.88 -9.06 0.72
N ALA A 53 -3.48 -7.79 0.65
CA ALA A 53 -3.45 -7.04 -0.57
C ALA A 53 -2.23 -7.48 -1.39
N VAL A 54 -2.48 -7.89 -2.63
CA VAL A 54 -1.48 -8.27 -3.62
C VAL A 54 -1.65 -7.44 -4.89
N GLU A 55 -0.60 -7.35 -5.71
CA GLU A 55 -0.59 -6.51 -6.92
C GLU A 55 -1.03 -5.07 -6.61
N VAL A 56 -0.42 -4.46 -5.59
CA VAL A 56 -0.80 -3.12 -5.12
C VAL A 56 -0.14 -2.08 -6.00
N VAL A 57 -0.93 -1.28 -6.70
CA VAL A 57 -0.45 -0.24 -7.62
C VAL A 57 -0.95 1.12 -7.14
N LEU A 58 -0.05 2.09 -6.97
CA LEU A 58 -0.44 3.46 -6.66
C LEU A 58 -1.12 4.10 -7.89
N THR A 59 -2.36 4.54 -7.73
CA THR A 59 -3.15 5.18 -8.78
C THR A 59 -3.20 6.69 -8.63
N ASN A 60 -3.21 7.20 -7.40
CA ASN A 60 -3.14 8.63 -7.14
C ASN A 60 -2.23 8.92 -5.95
N LEU A 61 -1.34 9.90 -6.13
CA LEU A 61 -0.45 10.36 -5.08
C LEU A 61 -1.14 11.46 -4.29
N ALA A 62 -1.14 11.34 -2.97
CA ALA A 62 -1.75 12.28 -2.06
C ALA A 62 -1.21 13.70 -2.35
N PRO A 63 -2.10 14.67 -2.66
CA PRO A 63 -1.68 16.03 -2.93
C PRO A 63 -1.07 16.65 -1.66
N HIS A 64 -0.10 17.54 -1.83
CA HIS A 64 0.62 18.22 -0.75
C HIS A 64 1.42 17.31 0.19
N THR A 65 1.66 16.06 -0.20
CA THR A 65 2.50 15.13 0.55
C THR A 65 3.82 14.90 -0.19
N LYS A 66 4.91 14.76 0.58
CA LYS A 66 6.21 14.38 0.01
C LYS A 66 6.20 12.87 -0.21
N HIS A 67 6.28 12.49 -1.48
CA HIS A 67 6.41 11.10 -1.87
C HIS A 67 7.89 10.75 -1.93
N GLU A 68 8.24 9.55 -1.50
CA GLU A 68 9.60 9.04 -1.64
C GLU A 68 9.56 7.82 -2.54
N THR A 69 10.53 7.65 -3.42
CA THR A 69 10.65 6.44 -4.23
C THR A 69 11.46 5.38 -3.50
N TRP A 70 11.28 4.10 -3.86
CA TRP A 70 12.13 3.01 -3.37
C TRP A 70 13.61 3.24 -3.67
N SER A 71 13.94 3.99 -4.73
CA SER A 71 15.29 4.41 -5.10
C SER A 71 15.86 5.58 -4.26
N GLY A 72 15.06 6.16 -3.34
CA GLY A 72 15.48 7.25 -2.45
C GLY A 72 15.32 8.66 -3.05
N GLN A 73 14.56 8.80 -4.14
CA GLN A 73 14.22 10.10 -4.71
C GLN A 73 12.98 10.66 -4.02
N ILE A 74 13.06 11.89 -3.51
CA ILE A 74 11.90 12.56 -2.92
C ILE A 74 11.22 13.37 -4.02
N ILE A 75 9.94 13.09 -4.25
CA ILE A 75 9.09 13.72 -5.26
C ILE A 75 7.95 14.43 -4.53
N GLY A 76 7.95 15.77 -4.61
CA GLY A 76 6.98 16.61 -3.92
C GLY A 76 7.57 17.99 -3.68
N SER A 77 6.84 19.03 -4.07
CA SER A 77 7.15 20.45 -3.82
C SER A 77 6.22 21.02 -2.77
#